data_AF-A0A1M6WFG9-F1
#
_entry.id   AF-A0A1M6WFG9-F1
#
_cell.length_a   1.000
_cell.length_b   1.000
_cell.length_c   1.000
_cell.angle_alpha   90.00
_cell.angle_beta   90.00
_cell.angle_gamma   90.00
#
_symmetry.space_group_name_H-M   'P 1'
#
loop_
_entity.id
_entity.type
_entity.pdbx_description
1 polymer ?
#
loop_
_entity_poly.entity_id
_entity_poly.type
_entity_poly.pdbx_seq_one_letter_code
_entity_poly.pdbx_strand_id
1 'polypeptide(L)' 'MCTGHTPAISSAEASVNHDSTVFVGLDVHKESITVAYAIDMGEVELLGKIGTLKADIDRLCKRVQSKAHHVRVVY' A
#
# COMPACT_ATOMS: atom_id res chain seq x y z
N MET A 1 -27.08 -32.46 -33.80
CA MET A 1 -27.44 -31.12 -33.31
C MET A 1 -26.76 -30.94 -31.96
N CYS A 2 -25.53 -30.43 -31.95
CA CYS A 2 -24.76 -30.25 -30.72
C CYS A 2 -25.25 -28.98 -30.02
N THR A 3 -25.88 -29.13 -28.86
CA THR A 3 -26.31 -27.99 -28.03
C THR A 3 -25.10 -27.42 -27.31
N GLY A 4 -24.77 -26.16 -27.63
CA GLY A 4 -23.75 -25.39 -26.95
C GLY A 4 -24.14 -25.15 -25.50
N HIS A 5 -23.45 -25.80 -24.57
CA HIS A 5 -23.43 -25.41 -23.18
C HIS A 5 -22.38 -24.31 -23.01
N THR A 6 -22.86 -23.10 -22.74
CA THR A 6 -22.06 -21.99 -22.24
C THR A 6 -21.31 -22.45 -20.98
N PRO A 7 -19.97 -22.39 -20.93
CA PRO A 7 -19.28 -22.54 -19.66
C PRO A 7 -19.50 -21.26 -18.86
N ALA A 8 -20.34 -21.35 -17.83
CA ALA A 8 -20.32 -20.39 -16.74
C ALA A 8 -18.94 -20.53 -16.07
N ILE A 9 -18.08 -19.53 -16.29
CA ILE A 9 -16.80 -19.42 -15.59
C ILE A 9 -17.16 -19.08 -14.13
N SER A 10 -17.41 -20.12 -13.33
CA SER A 10 -17.73 -19.96 -11.91
C SER A 10 -16.44 -19.93 -11.11
N SER A 11 -16.21 -18.76 -10.53
CA SER A 11 -15.55 -18.52 -9.25
C SER A 11 -14.07 -18.88 -9.19
N ALA A 12 -13.23 -17.86 -9.43
CA ALA A 12 -11.88 -17.82 -8.89
C ALA A 12 -11.96 -17.86 -7.35
N GLU A 13 -11.85 -19.04 -6.77
CA GLU A 13 -11.48 -19.24 -5.36
C GLU A 13 -9.97 -18.93 -5.25
N ALA A 14 -9.61 -17.66 -5.38
CA ALA A 14 -8.30 -17.20 -4.91
C ALA A 14 -8.40 -17.10 -3.39
N SER A 15 -7.73 -18.00 -2.67
CA SER A 15 -7.40 -17.80 -1.27
C SER A 15 -6.54 -16.54 -1.19
N VAL A 16 -7.19 -15.40 -1.08
CA VAL A 16 -6.53 -14.11 -1.11
C VAL A 16 -6.06 -13.84 0.30
N ASN A 17 -4.91 -14.43 0.62
CA ASN A 17 -4.02 -13.78 1.55
C ASN A 17 -3.63 -12.48 0.85
N HIS A 18 -4.44 -11.42 1.02
CA HIS A 18 -4.20 -10.10 0.43
C HIS A 18 -2.93 -9.57 1.07
N ASP A 19 -1.82 -9.99 0.49
CA ASP A 19 -0.51 -9.51 0.81
C ASP A 19 -0.39 -8.11 0.16
N SER A 20 -1.16 -7.17 0.72
CA SER A 20 -1.21 -5.81 0.23
C SER A 20 0.15 -5.17 0.43
N THR A 21 0.56 -4.38 -0.56
CA THR A 21 1.78 -3.59 -0.52
C THR A 21 1.43 -2.12 -0.36
N VAL A 22 2.00 -1.46 0.65
CA VAL A 22 1.95 0.00 0.76
C VAL A 22 3.19 0.60 0.10
N PHE A 23 2.96 1.43 -0.90
CA PHE A 23 3.98 2.26 -1.52
C PHE A 23 4.06 3.58 -0.79
N VAL A 24 5.26 4.01 -0.39
CA VAL A 24 5.47 5.23 0.39
C VAL A 24 6.39 6.17 -0.36
N GLY A 25 5.88 7.36 -0.68
CA GLY A 25 6.67 8.48 -1.19
C GLY A 25 7.17 9.37 -0.05
N LEU A 26 8.45 9.74 -0.10
CA LEU A 26 9.11 10.57 0.91
C LEU A 26 9.76 11.78 0.24
N ASP A 27 9.30 12.98 0.60
CA ASP A 27 9.95 14.23 0.22
C ASP A 27 10.68 14.81 1.43
N VAL A 28 12.01 14.69 1.44
CA VAL A 28 12.87 15.13 2.54
C VAL A 28 13.20 16.60 2.35
N HIS A 29 12.68 17.44 3.25
CA HIS A 29 13.00 18.85 3.36
C HIS A 29 13.90 19.11 4.58
N LYS A 30 14.52 20.30 4.66
CA LYS A 30 15.56 20.64 5.64
C LYS A 30 15.23 20.22 7.08
N GLU A 31 13.99 20.45 7.53
CA GLU A 31 13.56 20.22 8.91
C GLU A 31 12.33 19.29 9.01
N SER A 32 11.88 18.73 7.89
CA SER A 32 10.66 17.93 7.85
C SER A 32 10.65 16.99 6.66
N ILE A 33 9.95 15.86 6.79
CA ILE A 33 9.75 14.91 5.69
C ILE A 33 8.25 14.88 5.38
N THR A 34 7.87 15.18 4.15
CA THR A 34 6.48 15.00 3.69
C THR A 34 6.30 13.55 3.27
N VAL A 35 5.21 12.93 3.72
CA VAL A 35 4.92 11.52 3.46
C VAL A 35 3.59 11.37 2.76
N ALA A 36 3.58 10.61 1.67
CA ALA A 36 2.38 10.13 0.99
C ALA A 36 2.46 8.61 0.85
N TYR A 37 1.32 7.93 0.81
CA TYR A 37 1.29 6.49 0.56
C TYR A 37 0.11 6.09 -0.33
N ALA A 38 0.23 4.93 -0.97
CA ALA A 38 -0.87 4.26 -1.66
C ALA A 38 -0.83 2.77 -1.31
N ILE A 39 -2.00 2.14 -1.17
CA ILE A 39 -2.10 0.69 -0.96
C ILE A 39 -2.39 0.05 -2.30
N ASP A 40 -1.54 -0.87 -2.74
CA ASP A 40 -1.59 -1.54 -4.03
C ASP A 40 -1.72 -0.55 -5.20
N MET A 41 -2.81 -0.61 -5.98
CA MET A 41 -3.12 0.34 -7.06
C MET A 41 -4.19 1.38 -6.64
N GLY A 42 -4.34 1.61 -5.33
CA GLY A 42 -5.30 2.54 -4.76
C GLY A 42 -4.90 4.01 -4.92
N GLU A 43 -5.75 4.88 -4.37
CA GLU A 43 -5.50 6.32 -4.36
C GLU A 43 -4.33 6.69 -3.43
N VAL A 44 -3.64 7.76 -3.79
CA VAL A 44 -2.54 8.30 -2.98
C VAL A 44 -3.13 9.15 -1.84
N GLU A 45 -2.80 8.78 -0.61
CA GLU A 45 -3.15 9.51 0.61
C GLU A 45 -1.95 10.27 1.17
N LEU A 46 -2.13 11.54 1.49
CA LEU A 46 -1.12 12.34 2.19
C LEU A 46 -1.16 12.02 3.69
N LEU A 47 -0.08 11.45 4.22
CA LEU A 47 0.05 11.18 5.65
C LEU A 47 0.47 12.44 6.43
N GLY A 48 1.09 13.40 5.72
CA GLY A 48 1.46 14.71 6.24
C GLY A 48 2.97 14.86 6.43
N LYS A 49 3.36 15.90 7.19
CA LYS A 49 4.77 16.17 7.51
C LYS A 49 5.16 15.50 8.83
N ILE A 50 6.33 14.91 8.87
CA ILE A 50 6.96 14.40 10.08
C ILE A 50 8.31 15.09 10.33
N GLY A 51 8.81 15.01 11.55
CA GLY A 51 10.16 15.43 11.88
C GLY A 51 11.23 14.48 11.33
N THR A 52 12.48 14.91 11.36
CA THR A 52 13.65 14.13 10.92
C THR A 52 14.28 13.29 12.04
N LEU A 53 13.71 13.35 13.25
CA LEU A 53 14.21 12.59 14.40
C LEU A 53 13.90 11.10 14.23
N LYS A 54 14.77 10.24 14.77
CA LYS A 54 14.57 8.79 14.76
C LYS A 54 13.19 8.38 15.31
N ALA A 55 12.72 9.03 16.37
CA ALA A 55 11.41 8.75 16.97
C ALA A 55 10.23 9.04 16.02
N ASP A 56 10.35 10.03 15.13
CA ASP A 56 9.35 10.34 14.11
C ASP A 56 9.33 9.29 13.01
N ILE A 57 10.52 8.85 12.56
CA ILE A 57 10.66 7.77 11.57
C ILE A 57 10.13 6.44 12.13
N ASP A 58 10.45 6.11 13.38
CA ASP A 58 9.93 4.91 14.04
C ASP A 58 8.39 4.94 14.15
N ARG A 59 7.81 6.12 14.46
CA ARG A 59 6.35 6.30 14.48
C ARG A 59 5.72 6.17 13.09
N LEU A 60 6.37 6.73 12.07
CA LEU A 60 5.94 6.56 10.68
C LEU A 60 5.95 5.08 10.28
N CYS A 61 7.04 4.38 10.56
CA CYS A 61 7.23 2.98 10.21
C CYS A 61 6.12 2.10 10.79
N LYS A 62 5.81 2.27 12.09
CA LYS A 62 4.68 1.57 12.75
C LYS A 62 3.33 1.87 12.10
N ARG A 63 3.10 3.14 11.77
CA ARG A 63 1.83 3.57 11.13
C ARG A 63 1.67 2.96 9.74
N VAL A 64 2.71 2.95 8.94
CA VAL A 64 2.70 2.37 7.58
C VAL A 64 2.57 0.85 7.63
N GLN A 65 3.32 0.17 8.49
CA GLN A 65 3.24 -1.29 8.67
C GLN A 65 1.86 -1.76 9.18
N SER A 66 1.12 -0.90 9.89
CA SER A 66 -0.26 -1.23 10.29
C SER A 66 -1.25 -1.27 9.12
N LYS A 67 -0.88 -0.75 7.93
CA LYS A 67 -1.76 -0.69 6.75
C LYS A 67 -1.60 -1.85 5.78
N ALA A 68 -0.45 -2.51 5.77
CA ALA A 68 -0.10 -3.49 4.75
C ALA A 68 1.03 -4.40 5.23
N HIS A 69 1.08 -5.62 4.71
CA HIS A 69 2.08 -6.61 5.09
C HIS A 69 3.45 -6.30 4.48
N HIS A 70 3.45 -5.67 3.29
CA HIS A 70 4.66 -5.22 2.61
C HIS A 70 4.73 -3.71 2.53
N VAL A 71 5.90 -3.15 2.84
CA VAL A 71 6.19 -1.72 2.73
C VAL A 71 7.27 -1.52 1.68
N ARG A 72 6.99 -0.72 0.66
CA ARG A 72 7.96 -0.29 -0.36
C ARG A 72 8.10 1.21 -0.36
N VAL A 73 9.31 1.70 -0.10
CA VAL A 73 9.62 3.12 -0.26
C VAL A 73 9.95 3.38 -1.73
N VAL A 74 9.26 4.34 -2.33
CA VAL A 74 9.46 4.80 -3.71
C VAL A 74 9.93 6.25 -3.65
N TYR A 75 11.05 6.52 -4.31
CA TYR A 75 11.87 7.73 -4.12
C TYR A 75 11.24 8.97 -4.76
#